data_AF-A0AAU9G9D4-F1
#
_entry.id   AF-A0AAU9G9D4-F1
#
_cell.length_a   1.000
_cell.length_b   1.000
_cell.length_c   1.000
_cell.angle_alpha   90.00
_cell.angle_beta   90.00
_cell.angle_gamma   90.00
#
_symmetry.space_group_name_H-M   'P 1'
#
loop_
_entity.id
_entity.type
_entity.pdbx_description
1 polymer ?
#
loop_
_entity_poly.entity_id
_entity_poly.type
_entity_poly.pdbx_seq_one_letter_code
_entity_poly.pdbx_strand_id
1 'polypeptide(L)'
;MFPGNCPQKSSNQSSPRSGGGRHQSTQQGVDPLRLLYPNVNETETPLPRCWSPHDKCLSIGLSQNNLRVTYKGVGKQHSDAASVRTAYPIPSSCGLYYFEVRIISKGRNGYMGIGLTAQQFRMNRLPGWDKQSYGYHGDDGNSFSSSGNGQTYGPTFTTGDVIGCCVNFVNNTCFYTKNGVDLGIAFRDLPTKLYPTVGLQTPGEEVDANFGQEPFKFDRILDMMKEMRSNVLRKIDRYPHLLETPENLMNRLVSTYLVHNGYSKTAEAFNGYTNQPFDEDLASIKTRQKIIKLIQTGKMSQAIEHTLRSYPGLLETNKNLWFSLKCRQFIEMINGADIEQGNNKVTATTQTMPTNQTSVIQSTKAFKHSKGGNSSNNSNNSNNSSHSHSQSQSNQPQQQNNTAIPAVIKLESGEKQDLKNLVMDDNSNKCADHDTNSMDVEMEPCQSHSNGGDSCSNGNANASASGVRNSLDAIDEEMDVDVSPSSRSCGRVIEKILEFGKELSSMGQQLEKENLMTEEERQMLEDAFSLIAYSNPWSSPLGWLLCPSRRENVSTTLNSAILESLNFERRPPLEFLVAHASELIKVIGQHSLGEDAFITIDDVFPQN
;
A
#
# COMPACT_ATOMS: atom_id res chain seq x y z
N MET A 1 6.34 20.07 -20.75
CA MET A 1 6.07 19.56 -22.11
C MET A 1 6.22 18.06 -22.09
N PHE A 2 5.11 17.34 -21.92
CA PHE A 2 5.06 15.88 -21.91
C PHE A 2 4.91 15.38 -23.36
N PRO A 3 5.65 14.35 -23.82
CA PRO A 3 5.31 13.68 -25.07
C PRO A 3 4.20 12.66 -24.79
N GLY A 4 3.20 12.68 -25.68
CA GLY A 4 1.89 12.09 -25.48
C GLY A 4 1.76 10.60 -25.81
N ASN A 5 0.66 10.07 -25.28
CA ASN A 5 0.10 8.75 -25.53
C ASN A 5 0.02 8.37 -27.01
N CYS A 6 0.39 7.14 -27.30
CA CYS A 6 0.13 6.47 -28.57
C CYS A 6 -1.36 6.10 -28.67
N PRO A 7 -2.10 6.49 -29.72
CA PRO A 7 -3.51 6.12 -29.86
C PRO A 7 -3.68 4.75 -30.54
N GLN A 8 -4.37 3.83 -29.87
CA GLN A 8 -5.04 2.72 -30.53
C GLN A 8 -6.30 3.23 -31.24
N LYS A 9 -6.39 3.11 -32.56
CA LYS A 9 -7.68 3.00 -33.27
C LYS A 9 -7.61 2.02 -34.43
N SER A 10 -8.43 0.99 -34.30
CA SER A 10 -8.87 0.01 -35.29
C SER A 10 -9.71 0.65 -36.39
N SER A 11 -9.50 0.24 -37.64
CA SER A 11 -10.48 0.39 -38.72
C SER A 11 -10.91 -0.98 -39.23
N ASN A 12 -12.20 -1.28 -39.02
CA ASN A 12 -12.91 -2.41 -39.61
C ASN A 12 -13.18 -2.16 -41.10
N GLN A 13 -12.86 -3.13 -41.95
CA GLN A 13 -13.64 -3.38 -43.17
C GLN A 13 -13.91 -4.88 -43.32
N SER A 14 -15.19 -5.16 -43.56
CA SER A 14 -15.85 -6.46 -43.63
C SER A 14 -15.70 -7.15 -44.98
N SER A 15 -15.53 -8.48 -44.97
CA SER A 15 -16.21 -9.42 -45.90
C SER A 15 -16.14 -10.87 -45.38
N PRO A 16 -17.12 -11.75 -45.71
CA PRO A 16 -17.41 -12.96 -44.93
C PRO A 16 -16.97 -14.26 -45.63
N ARG A 17 -16.57 -15.29 -44.84
CA ARG A 17 -17.13 -16.67 -44.85
C ARG A 17 -16.25 -17.71 -44.13
N SER A 18 -16.87 -18.34 -43.12
CA SER A 18 -16.84 -19.76 -42.73
C SER A 18 -15.52 -20.51 -42.53
N GLY A 19 -15.28 -20.93 -41.28
CA GLY A 19 -14.41 -22.06 -40.93
C GLY A 19 -14.21 -22.15 -39.41
N GLY A 20 -14.85 -23.12 -38.76
CA GLY A 20 -14.84 -23.28 -37.31
C GLY A 20 -13.44 -23.55 -36.75
N GLY A 21 -13.13 -22.90 -35.63
CA GLY A 21 -11.91 -23.11 -34.85
C GLY A 21 -12.18 -22.77 -33.39
N ARG A 22 -11.99 -23.77 -32.53
CA ARG A 22 -12.19 -23.74 -31.07
C ARG A 22 -11.66 -22.46 -30.42
N HIS A 23 -12.47 -21.85 -29.57
CA HIS A 23 -12.03 -20.90 -28.55
C HIS A 23 -10.91 -21.54 -27.70
N GLN A 24 -9.67 -21.15 -27.93
CA GLN A 24 -8.64 -21.27 -26.91
C GLN A 24 -8.92 -20.18 -25.88
N SER A 25 -9.33 -20.61 -24.69
CA SER A 25 -9.30 -19.80 -23.48
C SER A 25 -7.85 -19.33 -23.26
N THR A 26 -7.58 -18.06 -23.51
CA THR A 26 -6.36 -17.41 -23.03
C THR A 26 -6.44 -17.33 -21.51
N GLN A 27 -5.92 -18.35 -20.82
CA GLN A 27 -5.44 -18.14 -19.46
C GLN A 27 -4.42 -17.01 -19.54
N GLN A 28 -4.66 -15.90 -18.84
CA GLN A 28 -3.67 -14.85 -18.68
C GLN A 28 -2.47 -15.46 -17.97
N GLY A 29 -1.47 -15.90 -18.75
CA GLY A 29 -0.23 -16.42 -18.23
C GLY A 29 0.48 -15.34 -17.42
N VAL A 30 0.97 -15.70 -16.24
CA VAL A 30 1.81 -14.83 -15.42
C VAL A 30 3.01 -14.42 -16.27
N ASP A 31 3.28 -13.11 -16.37
CA ASP A 31 4.43 -12.57 -17.10
C ASP A 31 5.73 -13.16 -16.51
N PRO A 32 6.51 -13.95 -17.27
CA PRO A 32 7.73 -14.58 -16.77
C PRO A 32 8.74 -13.58 -16.20
N LEU A 33 8.75 -12.35 -16.72
CA LEU A 33 9.63 -11.29 -16.22
C LEU A 33 9.27 -10.83 -14.82
N ARG A 34 8.00 -10.88 -14.42
CA ARG A 34 7.58 -10.59 -13.05
C ARG A 34 8.01 -11.67 -12.06
N LEU A 35 8.18 -12.90 -12.52
CA LEU A 35 8.70 -13.98 -11.68
C LEU A 35 10.21 -13.81 -11.42
N LEU A 36 10.96 -13.35 -12.42
CA LEU A 36 12.39 -13.07 -12.31
C LEU A 36 12.68 -11.80 -11.52
N TYR A 37 11.88 -10.76 -11.73
CA TYR A 37 12.12 -9.41 -11.20
C TYR A 37 10.89 -8.87 -10.46
N PRO A 38 10.45 -9.51 -9.37
CA PRO A 38 9.17 -9.18 -8.71
C PRO A 38 9.14 -7.77 -8.11
N ASN A 39 10.30 -7.21 -7.79
CA ASN A 39 10.44 -5.93 -7.11
C ASN A 39 10.68 -4.75 -8.06
N VAL A 40 10.71 -4.99 -9.38
CA VAL A 40 10.90 -3.92 -10.36
C VAL A 40 9.58 -3.20 -10.61
N ASN A 41 9.56 -1.90 -10.32
CA ASN A 41 8.44 -1.04 -10.68
C ASN A 41 8.52 -0.65 -12.17
N GLU A 42 7.90 -1.44 -13.04
CA GLU A 42 7.92 -1.20 -14.49
C GLU A 42 7.23 0.10 -14.94
N THR A 43 6.42 0.76 -14.10
CA THR A 43 5.87 2.09 -14.45
C THR A 43 6.92 3.20 -14.33
N GLU A 44 7.91 3.02 -13.46
CA GLU A 44 9.01 3.98 -13.25
C GLU A 44 10.25 3.59 -14.05
N THR A 45 10.62 2.31 -14.03
CA THR A 45 11.80 1.75 -14.70
C THR A 45 11.41 0.52 -15.52
N PRO A 46 10.93 0.70 -16.77
CA PRO A 46 10.50 -0.42 -17.61
C PRO A 46 11.63 -1.39 -17.93
N LEU A 47 11.32 -2.69 -17.95
CA LEU A 47 12.30 -3.72 -18.30
C LEU A 47 12.62 -3.74 -19.80
N PRO A 48 13.86 -4.10 -20.20
CA PRO A 48 14.18 -4.34 -21.59
C PRO A 48 13.45 -5.58 -22.11
N ARG A 49 12.55 -5.40 -23.09
CA ARG A 49 11.74 -6.49 -23.68
C ARG A 49 12.01 -6.73 -25.16
N CYS A 50 12.62 -5.79 -25.88
CA CYS A 50 12.98 -5.96 -27.28
C CYS A 50 14.06 -4.95 -27.69
N TRP A 51 14.64 -5.15 -28.87
CA TRP A 51 15.56 -4.19 -29.48
C TRP A 51 14.84 -2.92 -29.90
N SER A 52 15.50 -1.77 -29.73
CA SER A 52 14.91 -0.48 -30.10
C SER A 52 14.92 -0.29 -31.62
N PRO A 53 13.76 0.00 -32.26
CA PRO A 53 13.74 0.36 -33.68
C PRO A 53 14.35 1.75 -33.93
N HIS A 54 14.44 2.59 -32.89
CA HIS A 54 14.96 3.95 -32.96
C HIS A 54 16.45 4.04 -32.56
N ASP A 55 16.92 3.12 -31.72
CA ASP A 55 18.26 3.19 -31.13
C ASP A 55 19.20 2.10 -31.69
N LYS A 56 19.49 2.25 -32.98
CA LYS A 56 20.27 1.31 -33.76
C LYS A 56 20.99 1.99 -34.91
N CYS A 57 22.03 1.35 -35.41
CA CYS A 57 22.65 1.72 -36.67
C CYS A 57 21.69 1.46 -37.86
N LEU A 58 21.85 2.23 -38.95
CA LEU A 58 21.07 2.05 -40.18
C LEU A 58 21.30 0.68 -40.83
N SER A 59 22.52 0.14 -40.68
CA SER A 59 22.89 -1.19 -41.19
C SER A 59 22.28 -2.36 -40.41
N ILE A 60 21.49 -2.11 -39.36
CA ILE A 60 20.76 -3.13 -38.61
C ILE A 60 19.31 -3.21 -39.10
N GLY A 61 18.87 -4.42 -39.44
CA GLY A 61 17.46 -4.77 -39.59
C GLY A 61 16.90 -5.44 -38.34
N LEU A 62 15.64 -5.16 -38.03
CA LEU A 62 14.88 -5.84 -36.98
C LEU A 62 13.70 -6.61 -37.59
N SER A 63 13.38 -7.77 -37.01
CA SER A 63 12.20 -8.56 -37.33
C SER A 63 11.75 -9.37 -36.10
N GLN A 64 10.73 -10.24 -36.23
CA GLN A 64 10.21 -11.08 -35.14
C GLN A 64 9.89 -10.26 -33.88
N ASN A 65 8.99 -9.28 -34.01
CA ASN A 65 8.63 -8.36 -32.92
C ASN A 65 9.85 -7.64 -32.30
N ASN A 66 10.82 -7.25 -33.14
CA ASN A 66 12.08 -6.62 -32.75
C ASN A 66 12.96 -7.47 -31.82
N LEU A 67 12.88 -8.80 -31.89
CA LEU A 67 13.78 -9.71 -31.17
C LEU A 67 14.92 -10.23 -32.05
N ARG A 68 14.70 -10.27 -33.37
CA ARG A 68 15.68 -10.71 -34.35
C ARG A 68 16.45 -9.54 -34.95
N VAL A 69 17.76 -9.65 -34.97
CA VAL A 69 18.70 -8.66 -35.51
C VAL A 69 19.42 -9.25 -36.70
N THR A 70 19.47 -8.51 -37.82
CA THR A 70 20.15 -8.93 -39.05
C THR A 70 21.06 -7.82 -39.56
N TYR A 71 22.28 -8.15 -39.98
CA TYR A 71 23.18 -7.20 -40.62
C TYR A 71 22.81 -6.98 -42.10
N LYS A 72 22.65 -5.72 -42.50
CA LYS A 72 22.25 -5.29 -43.86
C LYS A 72 23.31 -4.43 -44.56
N GLY A 73 24.46 -4.19 -43.92
CA GLY A 73 25.55 -3.40 -44.50
C GLY A 73 26.44 -4.20 -45.46
N VAL A 74 27.50 -3.55 -45.95
CA VAL A 74 28.50 -4.17 -46.86
C VAL A 74 29.56 -4.98 -46.10
N GLY A 75 29.91 -4.57 -44.88
CA GLY A 75 30.82 -5.26 -43.98
C GLY A 75 32.24 -5.45 -44.50
N LYS A 76 32.83 -4.48 -45.21
CA LYS A 76 34.20 -4.61 -45.76
C LYS A 76 35.28 -4.17 -44.78
N GLN A 77 34.96 -3.25 -43.87
CA GLN A 77 35.91 -2.65 -42.92
C GLN A 77 35.34 -2.66 -41.50
N HIS A 78 36.20 -2.45 -40.49
CA HIS A 78 35.76 -2.33 -39.08
C HIS A 78 34.85 -1.12 -38.82
N SER A 79 34.92 -0.09 -39.67
CA SER A 79 33.99 1.05 -39.65
C SER A 79 32.55 0.69 -40.05
N ASP A 80 32.35 -0.49 -40.65
CA ASP A 80 31.03 -0.97 -41.07
C ASP A 80 30.31 -1.74 -39.95
N ALA A 81 30.90 -1.83 -38.75
CA ALA A 81 30.27 -2.39 -37.57
C ALA A 81 28.98 -1.63 -37.24
N ALA A 82 27.97 -2.35 -36.78
CA ALA A 82 26.63 -1.84 -36.56
C ALA A 82 26.01 -2.49 -35.34
N SER A 83 25.54 -1.69 -34.40
CA SER A 83 24.93 -2.13 -33.15
C SER A 83 23.49 -1.67 -33.03
N VAL A 84 22.75 -2.35 -32.15
CA VAL A 84 21.43 -1.99 -31.66
C VAL A 84 21.39 -2.23 -30.16
N ARG A 85 20.74 -1.31 -29.42
CA ARG A 85 20.45 -1.49 -28.00
C ARG A 85 18.94 -1.59 -27.75
N THR A 86 18.57 -2.02 -26.55
CA THR A 86 17.17 -2.03 -26.11
C THR A 86 16.63 -0.60 -25.90
N ALA A 87 15.30 -0.46 -25.80
CA ALA A 87 14.67 0.84 -25.57
C ALA A 87 14.97 1.42 -24.16
N TYR A 88 15.08 0.54 -23.17
CA TYR A 88 15.28 0.89 -21.77
C TYR A 88 16.58 0.29 -21.23
N PRO A 89 17.26 0.97 -20.29
CA PRO A 89 18.39 0.39 -19.58
C PRO A 89 17.88 -0.69 -18.62
N ILE A 90 18.79 -1.51 -18.13
CA ILE A 90 18.48 -2.49 -17.09
C ILE A 90 18.24 -1.74 -15.76
N PRO A 91 17.08 -1.92 -15.11
CA PRO A 91 16.84 -1.39 -13.77
C PRO A 91 17.78 -2.05 -12.75
N SER A 92 18.42 -1.26 -11.89
CA SER A 92 19.25 -1.78 -10.78
C SER A 92 18.45 -2.60 -9.78
N SER A 93 17.16 -2.32 -9.65
CA SER A 93 16.17 -3.09 -8.87
C SER A 93 15.93 -4.50 -9.39
N CYS A 94 16.55 -4.92 -10.51
CA CYS A 94 16.63 -6.33 -10.88
C CYS A 94 17.52 -7.11 -9.91
N GLY A 95 18.55 -6.47 -9.32
CA GLY A 95 19.59 -7.10 -8.49
C GLY A 95 20.55 -7.96 -9.30
N LEU A 96 20.01 -8.95 -10.00
CA LEU A 96 20.67 -9.78 -11.00
C LEU A 96 19.81 -9.73 -12.27
N TYR A 97 20.35 -9.36 -13.43
CA TYR A 97 19.61 -9.35 -14.70
C TYR A 97 20.26 -10.30 -15.70
N TYR A 98 19.45 -11.02 -16.48
CA TYR A 98 19.91 -11.99 -17.46
C TYR A 98 19.13 -11.92 -18.77
N PHE A 99 19.85 -12.02 -19.88
CA PHE A 99 19.29 -12.20 -21.21
C PHE A 99 20.18 -13.13 -22.05
N GLU A 100 19.59 -13.78 -23.05
CA GLU A 100 20.30 -14.68 -23.96
C GLU A 100 20.18 -14.22 -25.41
N VAL A 101 21.22 -14.49 -26.18
CA VAL A 101 21.29 -14.23 -27.61
C VAL A 101 21.65 -15.52 -28.32
N ARG A 102 20.75 -16.01 -29.18
CA ARG A 102 20.97 -17.18 -30.03
C ARG A 102 21.54 -16.73 -31.38
N ILE A 103 22.64 -17.34 -31.79
CA ILE A 103 23.24 -17.08 -33.10
C ILE A 103 22.49 -17.89 -34.16
N ILE A 104 21.69 -17.20 -34.98
CA ILE A 104 20.93 -17.83 -36.07
C ILE A 104 21.86 -18.12 -37.25
N SER A 105 22.76 -17.19 -37.55
CA SER A 105 23.76 -17.34 -38.59
C SER A 105 24.96 -16.46 -38.26
N LYS A 106 26.17 -17.04 -38.29
CA LYS A 106 27.41 -16.27 -38.22
C LYS A 106 27.71 -15.45 -39.47
N GLY A 107 26.90 -15.59 -40.53
CA GLY A 107 27.16 -14.95 -41.81
C GLY A 107 28.53 -15.31 -42.37
N ARG A 108 29.20 -14.33 -42.96
CA ARG A 108 30.49 -14.52 -43.62
C ARG A 108 31.64 -14.75 -42.63
N ASN A 109 31.79 -13.88 -41.63
CA ASN A 109 32.95 -13.90 -40.72
C ASN A 109 32.58 -14.14 -39.25
N GLY A 110 31.35 -13.81 -38.82
CA GLY A 110 30.93 -13.98 -37.43
C GLY A 110 31.50 -12.92 -36.48
N TYR A 111 31.73 -11.71 -36.97
CA TYR A 111 32.20 -10.55 -36.19
C TYR A 111 31.02 -9.97 -35.40
N MET A 112 30.61 -10.71 -34.38
CA MET A 112 29.43 -10.46 -33.57
C MET A 112 29.86 -10.16 -32.14
N GLY A 113 29.45 -9.02 -31.59
CA GLY A 113 29.67 -8.64 -30.21
C GLY A 113 28.36 -8.61 -29.43
N ILE A 114 28.33 -9.26 -28.27
CA ILE A 114 27.17 -9.26 -27.36
C ILE A 114 27.60 -8.61 -26.05
N GLY A 115 26.80 -7.70 -25.51
CA GLY A 115 27.10 -7.13 -24.19
C GLY A 115 26.23 -5.94 -23.81
N LEU A 116 26.89 -4.91 -23.27
CA LEU A 116 26.26 -3.82 -22.54
C LEU A 116 26.84 -2.47 -22.96
N THR A 117 26.00 -1.46 -23.16
CA THR A 117 26.46 -0.11 -23.52
C THR A 117 25.72 0.99 -22.78
N ALA A 118 26.41 2.08 -22.45
CA ALA A 118 25.77 3.31 -21.98
C ALA A 118 25.00 4.04 -23.09
N GLN A 119 24.12 4.97 -22.71
CA GLN A 119 23.27 5.72 -23.63
C GLN A 119 24.04 6.49 -24.71
N GLN A 120 25.24 6.99 -24.40
CA GLN A 120 26.05 7.80 -25.34
C GLN A 120 26.90 6.96 -26.30
N PHE A 121 26.77 5.63 -26.28
CA PHE A 121 27.53 4.74 -27.13
C PHE A 121 27.21 4.95 -28.62
N ARG A 122 28.24 4.94 -29.47
CA ARG A 122 28.10 5.10 -30.91
C ARG A 122 27.71 3.78 -31.56
N MET A 123 26.55 3.75 -32.22
CA MET A 123 26.00 2.52 -32.81
C MET A 123 26.76 2.00 -34.05
N ASN A 124 27.77 2.70 -34.58
CA ASN A 124 28.63 2.20 -35.67
C ASN A 124 29.89 1.46 -35.17
N ARG A 125 29.77 0.80 -34.01
CA ARG A 125 30.86 0.14 -33.29
C ARG A 125 30.32 -1.17 -32.71
N LEU A 126 31.17 -2.16 -32.48
CA LEU A 126 30.79 -3.35 -31.70
C LEU A 126 30.85 -3.04 -30.19
N PRO A 127 30.00 -3.67 -29.36
CA PRO A 127 30.05 -3.52 -27.90
C PRO A 127 31.44 -3.80 -27.34
N GLY A 128 31.91 -2.98 -26.41
CA GLY A 128 33.23 -3.08 -25.78
C GLY A 128 34.29 -2.14 -26.33
N TRP A 129 34.19 -1.68 -27.58
CA TRP A 129 35.27 -0.92 -28.23
C TRP A 129 35.40 0.55 -27.82
N ASP A 130 34.31 1.16 -27.36
CA ASP A 130 34.27 2.57 -26.96
C ASP A 130 34.04 2.69 -25.45
N LYS A 131 34.33 3.86 -24.86
CA LYS A 131 34.13 4.10 -23.42
C LYS A 131 32.70 3.77 -22.97
N GLN A 132 32.58 3.20 -21.77
CA GLN A 132 31.31 2.77 -21.17
C GLN A 132 30.55 1.77 -22.05
N SER A 133 31.30 0.88 -22.67
CA SER A 133 30.83 -0.22 -23.51
C SER A 133 31.58 -1.48 -23.12
N TYR A 134 30.87 -2.61 -23.09
CA TYR A 134 31.38 -3.89 -22.62
C TYR A 134 30.85 -4.99 -23.55
N GLY A 135 31.70 -5.87 -24.05
CA GLY A 135 31.26 -6.88 -25.02
C GLY A 135 32.13 -8.12 -25.08
N TYR A 136 31.52 -9.24 -25.45
CA TYR A 136 32.15 -10.53 -25.71
C TYR A 136 31.95 -10.89 -27.19
N HIS A 137 33.05 -11.16 -27.91
CA HIS A 137 33.06 -11.26 -29.37
C HIS A 137 33.24 -12.71 -29.84
N GLY A 138 32.52 -13.06 -30.89
CA GLY A 138 32.34 -14.45 -31.33
C GLY A 138 33.50 -15.02 -32.13
N ASP A 139 34.23 -14.19 -32.86
CA ASP A 139 35.29 -14.60 -33.77
C ASP A 139 36.61 -14.93 -33.06
N ASP A 140 36.90 -14.25 -31.96
CA ASP A 140 38.14 -14.41 -31.20
C ASP A 140 37.94 -14.92 -29.76
N GLY A 141 36.71 -14.88 -29.24
CA GLY A 141 36.40 -15.27 -27.86
C GLY A 141 36.86 -14.26 -26.80
N ASN A 142 37.26 -13.05 -27.23
CA ASN A 142 37.78 -12.03 -26.33
C ASN A 142 36.66 -11.20 -25.69
N SER A 143 36.96 -10.68 -24.50
CA SER A 143 36.18 -9.64 -23.84
C SER A 143 36.79 -8.26 -24.13
N PHE A 144 35.94 -7.26 -24.35
CA PHE A 144 36.30 -5.89 -24.66
C PHE A 144 35.63 -4.98 -23.63
N SER A 145 36.43 -4.25 -22.86
CA SER A 145 35.97 -3.38 -21.78
C SER A 145 36.46 -1.96 -22.02
N SER A 146 35.58 -1.11 -22.56
CA SER A 146 35.85 0.29 -22.86
C SER A 146 37.14 0.53 -23.69
N SER A 147 37.50 -0.43 -24.54
CA SER A 147 38.77 -0.49 -25.26
C SER A 147 38.64 -1.34 -26.52
N GLY A 148 39.29 -0.91 -27.61
CA GLY A 148 39.42 -1.72 -28.83
C GLY A 148 40.40 -2.89 -28.71
N ASN A 149 41.13 -3.00 -27.59
CA ASN A 149 42.06 -4.09 -27.34
C ASN A 149 41.38 -5.16 -26.47
N GLY A 150 41.01 -6.27 -27.09
CA GLY A 150 40.37 -7.40 -26.40
C GLY A 150 41.32 -8.14 -25.45
N GLN A 151 40.74 -8.80 -24.46
CA GLN A 151 41.43 -9.71 -23.54
C GLN A 151 40.84 -11.11 -23.66
N THR A 152 41.69 -12.14 -23.63
CA THR A 152 41.24 -13.54 -23.65
C THR A 152 40.28 -13.80 -22.50
N TYR A 153 39.10 -14.34 -22.82
CA TYR A 153 38.03 -14.53 -21.85
C TYR A 153 37.37 -15.90 -22.01
N GLY A 154 36.72 -16.15 -23.14
CA GLY A 154 35.92 -17.34 -23.37
C GLY A 154 36.26 -18.03 -24.69
N PRO A 155 35.58 -19.14 -25.00
CA PRO A 155 35.68 -19.76 -26.33
C PRO A 155 35.12 -18.84 -27.41
N THR A 156 35.40 -19.12 -28.68
CA THR A 156 34.66 -18.49 -29.80
C THR A 156 33.21 -19.00 -29.84
N PHE A 157 32.32 -18.30 -30.54
CA PHE A 157 30.92 -18.75 -30.73
C PHE A 157 30.41 -18.52 -32.16
N THR A 158 29.48 -19.36 -32.60
CA THR A 158 29.04 -19.41 -33.99
C THR A 158 27.57 -19.84 -34.14
N THR A 159 27.12 -20.03 -35.37
CA THR A 159 25.77 -20.50 -35.71
C THR A 159 25.32 -21.66 -34.82
N GLY A 160 24.16 -21.50 -34.17
CA GLY A 160 23.56 -22.48 -33.28
C GLY A 160 23.90 -22.30 -31.80
N ASP A 161 24.95 -21.54 -31.46
CA ASP A 161 25.29 -21.24 -30.07
C ASP A 161 24.28 -20.27 -29.44
N VAL A 162 24.10 -20.40 -28.13
CA VAL A 162 23.36 -19.45 -27.29
C VAL A 162 24.31 -18.82 -26.30
N ILE A 163 24.38 -17.49 -26.27
CA ILE A 163 25.25 -16.72 -25.40
C ILE A 163 24.39 -15.93 -24.43
N GLY A 164 24.53 -16.20 -23.14
CA GLY A 164 23.91 -15.44 -22.08
C GLY A 164 24.79 -14.32 -21.57
N CYS A 165 24.18 -13.24 -21.09
CA CYS A 165 24.86 -12.14 -20.42
C CYS A 165 24.14 -11.86 -19.10
N CYS A 166 24.87 -12.00 -17.99
CA CYS A 166 24.36 -11.83 -16.65
C CYS A 166 25.00 -10.61 -16.00
N VAL A 167 24.19 -9.69 -15.48
CA VAL A 167 24.62 -8.45 -14.83
C VAL A 167 24.21 -8.49 -13.37
N ASN A 168 25.19 -8.39 -12.48
CA ASN A 168 24.99 -8.37 -11.05
C ASN A 168 25.18 -6.94 -10.52
N PHE A 169 24.09 -6.31 -10.09
CA PHE A 169 24.09 -4.94 -9.55
C PHE A 169 24.49 -4.86 -8.08
N VAL A 170 24.53 -5.99 -7.36
CA VAL A 170 25.00 -6.03 -5.96
C VAL A 170 26.51 -5.79 -5.89
N ASN A 171 27.26 -6.37 -6.82
CA ASN A 171 28.73 -6.27 -6.84
C ASN A 171 29.28 -5.65 -8.13
N ASN A 172 28.41 -5.11 -8.98
CA ASN A 172 28.73 -4.45 -10.24
C ASN A 172 29.60 -5.29 -11.18
N THR A 173 29.28 -6.59 -11.30
CA THR A 173 29.99 -7.52 -12.19
C THR A 173 29.12 -8.01 -13.34
N CYS A 174 29.75 -8.53 -14.39
CA CYS A 174 29.09 -9.23 -15.46
C CYS A 174 29.85 -10.50 -15.85
N PHE A 175 29.10 -11.57 -16.11
CA PHE A 175 29.61 -12.80 -16.68
C PHE A 175 28.75 -13.23 -17.87
N TYR A 176 29.34 -14.02 -18.76
CA TYR A 176 28.62 -14.63 -19.87
C TYR A 176 28.42 -16.11 -19.64
N THR A 177 27.42 -16.66 -20.33
CA THR A 177 27.25 -18.10 -20.46
C THR A 177 27.35 -18.49 -21.93
N LYS A 178 27.82 -19.71 -22.20
CA LYS A 178 27.72 -20.32 -23.52
C LYS A 178 27.00 -21.65 -23.40
N ASN A 179 25.88 -21.77 -24.10
CA ASN A 179 25.07 -22.98 -24.16
C ASN A 179 24.66 -23.51 -22.77
N GLY A 180 24.36 -22.61 -21.83
CA GLY A 180 23.99 -22.95 -20.45
C GLY A 180 25.18 -23.18 -19.51
N VAL A 181 26.41 -22.97 -19.97
CA VAL A 181 27.62 -23.08 -19.14
C VAL A 181 28.15 -21.70 -18.80
N ASP A 182 28.32 -21.41 -17.52
CA ASP A 182 28.94 -20.18 -16.99
C ASP A 182 30.44 -20.10 -17.38
N LEU A 183 30.85 -18.95 -17.92
CA LEU A 183 32.22 -18.67 -18.38
C LEU A 183 33.03 -17.85 -17.36
N GLY A 184 32.46 -17.49 -16.22
CA GLY A 184 33.08 -16.66 -15.19
C GLY A 184 33.04 -15.16 -15.50
N ILE A 185 33.47 -14.35 -14.53
CA ILE A 185 33.38 -12.88 -14.59
C ILE A 185 34.21 -12.31 -15.73
N ALA A 186 33.55 -11.60 -16.65
CA ALA A 186 34.19 -10.84 -17.73
C ALA A 186 34.53 -9.41 -17.28
N PHE A 187 33.62 -8.76 -16.55
CA PHE A 187 33.75 -7.35 -16.19
C PHE A 187 33.45 -7.11 -14.71
N ARG A 188 34.15 -6.13 -14.14
CA ARG A 188 33.98 -5.62 -12.78
C ARG A 188 33.80 -4.11 -12.84
N ASP A 189 33.30 -3.53 -11.75
CA ASP A 189 33.12 -2.09 -11.59
C ASP A 189 32.25 -1.48 -12.71
N LEU A 190 31.20 -2.19 -13.10
CA LEU A 190 30.26 -1.72 -14.11
C LEU A 190 29.52 -0.46 -13.64
N PRO A 191 29.32 0.52 -14.53
CA PRO A 191 28.46 1.66 -14.25
C PRO A 191 26.99 1.24 -14.24
N THR A 192 26.14 2.09 -13.66
CA THR A 192 24.68 1.92 -13.70
C THR A 192 24.11 2.34 -15.06
N LYS A 193 22.82 2.03 -15.30
CA LYS A 193 22.06 2.42 -16.51
C LYS A 193 22.67 1.91 -17.82
N LEU A 194 23.12 0.66 -17.82
CA LEU A 194 23.56 -0.04 -19.02
C LEU A 194 22.39 -0.65 -19.78
N TYR A 195 22.51 -0.71 -21.11
CA TYR A 195 21.53 -1.30 -22.01
C TYR A 195 22.10 -2.61 -22.57
N PRO A 196 21.33 -3.71 -22.66
CA PRO A 196 21.66 -4.83 -23.50
C PRO A 196 21.87 -4.35 -24.94
N THR A 197 22.92 -4.86 -25.57
CA THR A 197 23.35 -4.43 -26.91
C THR A 197 23.95 -5.61 -27.67
N VAL A 198 23.61 -5.72 -28.95
CA VAL A 198 24.30 -6.60 -29.90
C VAL A 198 24.87 -5.78 -31.04
N GLY A 199 26.05 -6.16 -31.50
CA GLY A 199 26.73 -5.60 -32.66
C GLY A 199 27.05 -6.68 -33.67
N LEU A 200 26.83 -6.37 -34.94
CA LEU A 200 27.13 -7.20 -36.11
C LEU A 200 27.99 -6.39 -37.08
N GLN A 201 28.73 -7.06 -37.95
CA GLN A 201 29.63 -6.38 -38.88
C GLN A 201 29.64 -7.00 -40.29
N THR A 202 29.30 -8.28 -40.48
CA THR A 202 29.43 -8.92 -41.81
C THR A 202 28.10 -9.44 -42.38
N PRO A 203 27.95 -9.45 -43.72
CA PRO A 203 26.73 -9.91 -44.37
C PRO A 203 26.33 -11.33 -43.97
N GLY A 204 25.03 -11.51 -43.77
CA GLY A 204 24.42 -12.78 -43.37
C GLY A 204 24.47 -13.09 -41.88
N GLU A 205 25.03 -12.19 -41.05
CA GLU A 205 24.97 -12.30 -39.59
C GLU A 205 23.55 -12.03 -39.09
N GLU A 206 23.06 -12.93 -38.24
CA GLU A 206 21.70 -12.92 -37.71
C GLU A 206 21.66 -13.52 -36.31
N VAL A 207 20.97 -12.85 -35.39
CA VAL A 207 20.82 -13.28 -34.00
C VAL A 207 19.40 -13.04 -33.48
N ASP A 208 18.94 -13.88 -32.56
CA ASP A 208 17.68 -13.73 -31.82
C ASP A 208 17.97 -13.42 -30.35
N ALA A 209 17.24 -12.49 -29.76
CA ALA A 209 17.30 -12.22 -28.33
C ALA A 209 16.14 -12.88 -27.57
N ASN A 210 16.46 -13.42 -26.41
CA ASN A 210 15.52 -13.81 -25.36
C ASN A 210 15.78 -12.93 -24.14
N PHE A 211 14.86 -12.02 -23.85
CA PHE A 211 14.87 -11.16 -22.66
C PHE A 211 14.06 -11.74 -21.50
N GLY A 212 13.61 -13.00 -21.61
CA GLY A 212 12.76 -13.69 -20.63
C GLY A 212 11.40 -14.12 -21.19
N GLN A 213 11.15 -13.95 -22.49
CA GLN A 213 9.92 -14.41 -23.13
C GLN A 213 9.86 -15.94 -23.24
N GLU A 214 11.02 -16.59 -23.35
CA GLU A 214 11.17 -18.04 -23.39
C GLU A 214 12.06 -18.51 -22.23
N PRO A 215 11.96 -19.78 -21.78
CA PRO A 215 12.88 -20.34 -20.82
C PRO A 215 14.34 -20.18 -21.28
N PHE A 216 15.21 -19.78 -20.35
CA PHE A 216 16.63 -19.66 -20.62
C PHE A 216 17.31 -21.02 -20.74
N LYS A 217 18.37 -21.09 -21.54
CA LYS A 217 19.25 -22.26 -21.62
C LYS A 217 20.11 -22.41 -20.37
N PHE A 218 20.45 -21.30 -19.72
CA PHE A 218 21.05 -21.30 -18.38
C PHE A 218 19.96 -21.45 -17.31
N ASP A 219 19.86 -22.65 -16.74
CA ASP A 219 18.84 -23.03 -15.77
C ASP A 219 19.12 -22.50 -14.34
N ARG A 220 20.38 -22.23 -14.00
CA ARG A 220 20.77 -21.78 -12.64
C ARG A 220 20.43 -20.35 -12.30
N ILE A 221 19.90 -19.54 -13.23
CA ILE A 221 19.62 -18.12 -12.96
C ILE A 221 18.63 -17.92 -11.80
N LEU A 222 17.59 -18.76 -11.75
CA LEU A 222 16.58 -18.72 -10.69
C LEU A 222 17.17 -19.12 -9.33
N ASP A 223 18.00 -20.16 -9.31
CA ASP A 223 18.68 -20.61 -8.09
C ASP A 223 19.64 -19.55 -7.56
N MET A 224 20.37 -18.86 -8.44
CA MET A 224 21.25 -17.75 -8.06
C MET A 224 20.46 -16.60 -7.43
N MET A 225 19.33 -16.21 -8.01
CA MET A 225 18.47 -15.17 -7.43
C MET A 225 17.93 -15.57 -6.06
N LYS A 226 17.52 -16.84 -5.91
CA LYS A 226 17.05 -17.38 -4.62
C LYS A 226 18.15 -17.41 -3.56
N GLU A 227 19.37 -17.77 -3.95
CA GLU A 227 20.54 -17.76 -3.06
C GLU A 227 20.88 -16.33 -2.64
N MET A 228 20.90 -15.38 -3.58
CA MET A 228 21.11 -13.96 -3.30
C MET A 228 20.06 -13.43 -2.31
N ARG A 229 18.78 -13.74 -2.52
CA ARG A 229 17.70 -13.41 -1.58
C ARG A 229 17.93 -13.97 -0.19
N SER A 230 18.24 -15.26 -0.11
CA SER A 230 18.53 -15.94 1.16
C SER A 230 19.73 -15.34 1.88
N ASN A 231 20.74 -14.90 1.14
CA ASN A 231 21.94 -14.26 1.68
C ASN A 231 21.63 -12.86 2.24
N VAL A 232 20.84 -12.05 1.52
CA VAL A 232 20.39 -10.73 2.00
C VAL A 232 19.57 -10.87 3.28
N LEU A 233 18.57 -11.76 3.31
CA LEU A 233 17.75 -12.01 4.51
C LEU A 233 18.60 -12.46 5.70
N ARG A 234 19.59 -13.35 5.48
CA ARG A 234 20.51 -13.78 6.54
C ARG A 234 21.40 -12.65 7.06
N LYS A 235 21.81 -11.70 6.21
CA LYS A 235 22.57 -10.52 6.65
C LYS A 235 21.73 -9.63 7.56
N ILE A 236 20.45 -9.47 7.24
CA ILE A 236 19.51 -8.67 8.02
C ILE A 236 19.24 -9.33 9.37
N ASP A 237 18.94 -10.63 9.38
CA ASP A 237 18.69 -11.41 10.60
C ASP A 237 19.89 -11.39 11.57
N ARG A 238 21.11 -11.40 11.04
CA ARG A 238 22.35 -11.32 11.83
C ARG A 238 22.78 -9.89 12.16
N TYR A 239 22.05 -8.88 11.69
CA TYR A 239 22.44 -7.49 11.94
C TYR A 239 22.35 -7.21 13.44
N PRO A 240 23.40 -6.67 14.07
CA PRO A 240 23.42 -6.50 15.52
C PRO A 240 22.26 -5.59 15.94
N HIS A 241 21.48 -6.04 16.92
CA HIS A 241 20.44 -5.21 17.50
C HIS A 241 21.10 -3.98 18.14
N LEU A 242 20.75 -2.79 17.63
CA LEU A 242 21.29 -1.51 18.11
C LEU A 242 20.70 -1.10 19.48
N LEU A 243 19.74 -1.87 19.99
CA LEU A 243 18.99 -1.58 21.20
C LEU A 243 19.32 -2.63 22.25
N GLU A 244 19.62 -2.18 23.46
CA GLU A 244 19.96 -3.05 24.60
C GLU A 244 18.78 -3.95 25.03
N THR A 245 17.52 -3.57 24.72
CA THR A 245 16.32 -4.38 25.05
C THR A 245 15.29 -4.40 23.90
N PRO A 246 15.54 -5.15 22.81
CA PRO A 246 14.62 -5.23 21.67
C PRO A 246 13.23 -5.74 22.07
N GLU A 247 13.15 -6.66 23.03
CA GLU A 247 11.91 -7.23 23.55
C GLU A 247 11.03 -6.19 24.26
N ASN A 248 11.61 -5.34 25.12
CA ASN A 248 10.85 -4.27 25.77
C ASN A 248 10.34 -3.25 24.77
N LEU A 249 11.14 -2.90 23.75
CA LEU A 249 10.67 -2.02 22.69
C LEU A 249 9.51 -2.66 21.92
N MET A 250 9.65 -3.92 21.50
CA MET A 250 8.60 -4.66 20.80
C MET A 250 7.31 -4.71 21.63
N ASN A 251 7.42 -5.06 22.91
CA ASN A 251 6.28 -5.11 23.82
C ASN A 251 5.61 -3.72 23.95
N ARG A 252 6.39 -2.64 24.04
CA ARG A 252 5.84 -1.28 24.06
C ARG A 252 5.15 -0.91 22.75
N LEU A 253 5.73 -1.26 21.60
CA LEU A 253 5.13 -1.01 20.28
C LEU A 253 3.80 -1.76 20.11
N VAL A 254 3.74 -3.02 20.53
CA VAL A 254 2.50 -3.82 20.52
C VAL A 254 1.47 -3.23 21.48
N SER A 255 1.87 -2.90 22.73
CA SER A 255 0.96 -2.32 23.72
C SER A 255 0.34 -1.00 23.23
N THR A 256 1.15 -0.08 22.71
CA THR A 256 0.67 1.19 22.14
C THR A 256 -0.26 1.00 20.95
N TYR A 257 0.01 0.03 20.07
CA TYR A 257 -0.88 -0.33 18.96
C TYR A 257 -2.24 -0.85 19.46
N LEU A 258 -2.24 -1.73 20.48
CA LEU A 258 -3.45 -2.30 21.03
C LEU A 258 -4.35 -1.23 21.67
N VAL A 259 -3.76 -0.34 22.46
CA VAL A 259 -4.48 0.76 23.12
C VAL A 259 -5.01 1.75 22.07
N HIS A 260 -4.19 2.13 21.09
CA HIS A 260 -4.56 3.06 20.02
C HIS A 260 -5.82 2.58 19.28
N ASN A 261 -5.84 1.32 18.84
CA ASN A 261 -6.99 0.72 18.14
C ASN A 261 -8.16 0.34 19.05
N GLY A 262 -8.01 0.53 20.36
CA GLY A 262 -9.06 0.26 21.34
C GLY A 262 -9.26 -1.22 21.64
N TYR A 263 -8.25 -2.07 21.50
CA TYR A 263 -8.29 -3.48 21.90
C TYR A 263 -8.10 -3.64 23.41
N SER A 264 -9.02 -3.07 24.22
CA SER A 264 -8.83 -2.90 25.67
C SER A 264 -8.58 -4.21 26.43
N LYS A 265 -9.39 -5.25 26.23
CA LYS A 265 -9.17 -6.55 26.90
C LYS A 265 -7.84 -7.19 26.53
N THR A 266 -7.46 -7.12 25.26
CA THR A 266 -6.17 -7.64 24.77
C THR A 266 -5.01 -6.83 25.35
N ALA A 267 -5.13 -5.50 25.41
CA ALA A 267 -4.13 -4.62 26.00
C ALA A 267 -3.96 -4.87 27.51
N GLU A 268 -5.05 -5.05 28.26
CA GLU A 268 -5.02 -5.39 29.69
C GLU A 268 -4.34 -6.75 29.93
N ALA A 269 -4.75 -7.77 29.17
CA ALA A 269 -4.12 -9.09 29.25
C ALA A 269 -2.62 -9.00 28.91
N PHE A 270 -2.26 -8.33 27.81
CA PHE A 270 -0.88 -8.16 27.37
C PHE A 270 -0.04 -7.41 28.42
N ASN A 271 -0.54 -6.31 28.97
CA ASN A 271 0.12 -5.58 30.06
C ASN A 271 0.39 -6.48 31.28
N GLY A 272 -0.56 -7.36 31.64
CA GLY A 272 -0.38 -8.32 32.74
C GLY A 272 0.80 -9.27 32.54
N TYR A 273 1.16 -9.60 31.29
CA TYR A 273 2.32 -10.45 30.98
C TYR A 273 3.61 -9.67 30.78
N THR A 274 3.56 -8.47 30.19
CA THR A 274 4.74 -7.73 29.76
C THR A 274 5.11 -6.55 30.66
N ASN A 275 4.28 -6.21 31.65
CA ASN A 275 4.40 -5.02 32.50
C ASN A 275 4.60 -3.73 31.70
N GLN A 276 3.79 -3.53 30.65
CA GLN A 276 3.80 -2.34 29.80
C GLN A 276 2.58 -1.47 30.12
N PRO A 277 2.68 -0.57 31.12
CA PRO A 277 1.58 0.31 31.48
C PRO A 277 1.26 1.26 30.32
N PHE A 278 -0.01 1.65 30.23
CA PHE A 278 -0.47 2.65 29.28
C PHE A 278 -1.20 3.78 30.02
N ASP A 279 -1.07 5.00 29.49
CA ASP A 279 -1.50 6.23 30.18
C ASP A 279 -2.98 6.58 29.96
N GLU A 280 -3.64 5.96 28.96
CA GLU A 280 -5.05 6.23 28.66
C GLU A 280 -5.98 5.54 29.66
N ASP A 281 -6.95 6.29 30.20
CA ASP A 281 -7.97 5.74 31.09
C ASP A 281 -8.91 4.77 30.36
N LEU A 282 -9.30 3.69 31.06
CA LEU A 282 -10.16 2.65 30.50
C LEU A 282 -11.53 3.18 30.06
N ALA A 283 -12.06 4.22 30.72
CA ALA A 283 -13.33 4.84 30.31
C ALA A 283 -13.19 5.59 28.97
N SER A 284 -12.05 6.23 28.72
CA SER A 284 -11.73 6.85 27.42
C SER A 284 -11.68 5.80 26.33
N ILE A 285 -10.94 4.70 26.55
CA ILE A 285 -10.81 3.60 25.59
C ILE A 285 -12.19 3.02 25.26
N LYS A 286 -13.04 2.75 26.26
CA LYS A 286 -14.41 2.24 26.07
C LYS A 286 -15.31 3.21 25.29
N THR A 287 -15.13 4.51 25.49
CA THR A 287 -15.87 5.53 24.74
C THR A 287 -15.48 5.51 23.27
N ARG A 288 -14.18 5.42 22.97
CA ARG A 288 -13.68 5.27 21.58
C ARG A 288 -14.14 3.96 20.94
N GLN A 289 -14.04 2.82 21.66
CA GLN A 289 -14.52 1.52 21.19
C GLN A 289 -16.00 1.58 20.75
N LYS A 290 -16.84 2.27 21.54
CA LYS A 290 -18.27 2.42 21.20
C LYS A 290 -18.46 3.20 19.90
N ILE A 291 -17.71 4.28 19.69
CA ILE A 291 -17.77 5.08 18.46
C ILE A 291 -17.28 4.25 17.25
N ILE A 292 -16.15 3.56 17.39
CA ILE A 292 -15.58 2.68 16.34
C ILE A 292 -16.58 1.59 15.96
N LYS A 293 -17.20 0.93 16.94
CA LYS A 293 -18.21 -0.11 16.70
C LYS A 293 -19.45 0.43 15.98
N LEU A 294 -19.89 1.65 16.29
CA LEU A 294 -21.01 2.29 15.57
C LEU A 294 -20.65 2.55 14.11
N ILE A 295 -19.42 3.00 13.82
CA ILE A 295 -18.95 3.19 12.43
C ILE A 295 -18.87 1.86 11.69
N GLN A 296 -18.23 0.85 12.28
CA GLN A 296 -18.06 -0.47 11.67
C GLN A 296 -19.41 -1.15 11.38
N THR A 297 -20.41 -0.95 12.25
CA THR A 297 -21.77 -1.46 12.05
C THR A 297 -22.64 -0.62 11.09
N GLY A 298 -22.12 0.50 10.58
CA GLY A 298 -22.81 1.37 9.61
C GLY A 298 -23.77 2.39 10.24
N LYS A 299 -23.81 2.51 11.57
CA LYS A 299 -24.66 3.46 12.32
C LYS A 299 -23.99 4.82 12.44
N MET A 300 -23.70 5.44 11.30
CA MET A 300 -22.94 6.69 11.20
C MET A 300 -23.60 7.86 11.93
N SER A 301 -24.93 7.97 11.88
CA SER A 301 -25.68 9.00 12.60
C SER A 301 -25.38 8.97 14.11
N GLN A 302 -25.46 7.77 14.70
CA GLN A 302 -25.21 7.56 16.13
C GLN A 302 -23.74 7.76 16.48
N ALA A 303 -22.81 7.36 15.60
CA ALA A 303 -21.38 7.58 15.79
C ALA A 303 -21.04 9.07 15.86
N ILE A 304 -21.60 9.89 14.95
CA ILE A 304 -21.40 11.34 14.94
C ILE A 304 -21.98 11.99 16.19
N GLU A 305 -23.20 11.63 16.59
CA GLU A 305 -23.83 12.14 17.81
C GLU A 305 -23.01 11.80 19.07
N HIS A 306 -22.57 10.54 19.20
CA HIS A 306 -21.72 10.12 20.29
C HIS A 306 -20.38 10.85 20.32
N THR A 307 -19.80 11.15 19.15
CA THR A 307 -18.56 11.92 19.02
C THR A 307 -18.76 13.35 19.51
N LEU A 308 -19.79 14.06 19.04
CA LEU A 308 -20.09 15.43 19.44
C LEU A 308 -20.35 15.56 20.95
N ARG A 309 -21.00 14.55 21.54
CA ARG A 309 -21.31 14.53 22.97
C ARG A 309 -20.09 14.22 23.84
N SER A 310 -19.21 13.33 23.38
CA SER A 310 -18.07 12.85 24.17
C SER A 310 -16.81 13.71 23.97
N TYR A 311 -16.67 14.35 22.81
CA TYR A 311 -15.55 15.20 22.41
C TYR A 311 -16.05 16.52 21.80
N PRO A 312 -16.59 17.45 22.61
CA PRO A 312 -17.15 18.70 22.10
C PRO A 312 -16.11 19.57 21.39
N GLY A 313 -16.44 20.13 20.23
CA GLY A 313 -15.54 20.99 19.46
C GLY A 313 -14.61 20.27 18.49
N LEU A 314 -14.52 18.92 18.55
CA LEU A 314 -13.63 18.13 17.69
C LEU A 314 -13.99 18.26 16.21
N LEU A 315 -15.27 18.06 15.88
CA LEU A 315 -15.75 18.09 14.49
C LEU A 315 -15.85 19.52 13.97
N GLU A 316 -16.19 20.48 14.83
CA GLU A 316 -16.24 21.90 14.50
C GLU A 316 -14.86 22.45 14.14
N THR A 317 -13.82 21.98 14.82
CA THR A 317 -12.43 22.35 14.54
C THR A 317 -11.90 21.65 13.29
N ASN A 318 -12.26 20.38 13.08
CA ASN A 318 -11.83 19.59 11.93
C ASN A 318 -12.97 19.40 10.90
N LYS A 319 -13.21 20.46 10.12
CA LYS A 319 -14.29 20.49 9.12
C LYS A 319 -14.17 19.41 8.05
N ASN A 320 -12.95 19.04 7.64
CA ASN A 320 -12.71 18.00 6.63
C ASN A 320 -13.12 16.61 7.15
N LEU A 321 -12.76 16.28 8.39
CA LEU A 321 -13.21 15.05 9.02
C LEU A 321 -14.73 15.01 9.16
N TRP A 322 -15.34 16.13 9.57
CA TRP A 322 -16.79 16.22 9.68
C TRP A 322 -17.47 15.96 8.33
N PHE A 323 -16.97 16.59 7.26
CA PHE A 323 -17.47 16.37 5.92
C PHE A 323 -17.29 14.92 5.45
N SER A 324 -16.12 14.32 5.67
CA SER A 324 -15.88 12.90 5.35
C SER A 324 -16.84 11.95 6.07
N LEU A 325 -17.10 12.18 7.36
CA LEU A 325 -18.09 11.43 8.14
C LEU A 325 -19.50 11.59 7.56
N LYS A 326 -19.87 12.79 7.12
CA LYS A 326 -21.17 13.09 6.50
C LYS A 326 -21.31 12.46 5.11
N CYS A 327 -20.26 12.46 4.29
CA CYS A 327 -20.21 11.71 3.04
C CYS A 327 -20.42 10.21 3.28
N ARG A 328 -19.75 9.64 4.30
CA ARG A 328 -19.95 8.22 4.64
C ARG A 328 -21.35 7.94 5.19
N GLN A 329 -21.90 8.84 6.02
CA GLN A 329 -23.28 8.77 6.50
C GLN A 329 -24.26 8.67 5.33
N PHE A 330 -24.10 9.51 4.31
CA PHE A 330 -24.93 9.48 3.10
C PHE A 330 -24.85 8.14 2.36
N ILE A 331 -23.66 7.58 2.20
CA ILE A 331 -23.48 6.25 1.58
C ILE A 331 -24.19 5.16 2.39
N GLU A 332 -24.11 5.19 3.73
CA GLU A 332 -24.80 4.21 4.58
C GLU A 332 -26.33 4.41 4.61
N MET A 333 -26.80 5.65 4.44
CA MET A 333 -28.23 5.93 4.23
C MET A 333 -28.72 5.32 2.91
N ILE A 334 -27.94 5.42 1.83
CA ILE A 334 -28.25 4.77 0.54
C ILE A 334 -28.21 3.23 0.66
N ASN A 335 -27.27 2.70 1.44
CA ASN A 335 -27.16 1.27 1.71
C ASN A 335 -28.30 0.73 2.62
N GLY A 336 -29.05 1.62 3.26
CA GLY A 336 -30.13 1.27 4.18
C GLY A 336 -29.69 0.93 5.61
N ALA A 337 -28.40 1.10 5.94
CA ALA A 337 -27.85 0.74 7.25
C ALA A 337 -28.11 1.81 8.34
N ASP A 338 -28.27 3.08 7.94
CA ASP A 338 -28.36 4.23 8.86
C ASP A 338 -29.77 4.86 8.92
N ILE A 339 -30.82 4.12 8.55
CA ILE A 339 -32.21 4.62 8.43
C ILE A 339 -33.02 4.49 9.76
N GLU A 340 -32.52 3.75 10.76
CA GLU A 340 -33.28 3.53 12.00
C GLU A 340 -33.30 4.74 12.96
N GLN A 341 -34.47 5.41 12.96
CA GLN A 341 -35.10 6.23 14.01
C GLN A 341 -34.51 7.59 14.39
N GLY A 342 -34.84 8.62 13.59
CA GLY A 342 -35.02 9.99 14.06
C GLY A 342 -36.46 10.24 14.55
N ASN A 343 -36.76 9.88 15.79
CA ASN A 343 -37.89 10.44 16.54
C ASN A 343 -37.36 10.99 17.86
N ASN A 344 -36.81 12.21 17.81
CA ASN A 344 -36.98 13.27 18.80
C ASN A 344 -36.24 14.53 18.31
N LYS A 345 -37.01 15.55 17.94
CA LYS A 345 -36.50 16.91 17.68
C LYS A 345 -35.89 17.46 18.96
N VAL A 346 -34.62 17.87 18.92
CA VAL A 346 -34.09 18.93 19.78
C VAL A 346 -33.51 20.00 18.85
N THR A 347 -34.34 20.99 18.54
CA THR A 347 -33.90 22.27 17.96
C THR A 347 -33.22 23.09 19.03
N ALA A 348 -31.90 23.28 18.90
CA ALA A 348 -31.17 24.31 19.61
C ALA A 348 -31.16 25.59 18.75
N THR A 349 -32.04 26.53 19.06
CA THR A 349 -31.93 27.92 18.58
C THR A 349 -31.71 28.84 19.77
N THR A 350 -30.50 29.41 19.80
CA THR A 350 -30.10 30.51 20.66
C THR A 350 -30.91 31.75 20.29
N GLN A 351 -31.72 32.28 21.21
CA GLN A 351 -32.07 33.70 21.21
C GLN A 351 -32.56 34.15 22.60
N THR A 352 -32.19 35.37 22.89
CA THR A 352 -32.17 36.11 24.16
C THR A 352 -33.54 36.39 24.78
N MET A 353 -33.56 36.41 26.12
CA MET A 353 -34.67 36.79 27.02
C MET A 353 -35.20 38.22 26.77
N PRO A 354 -36.43 38.60 27.22
CA PRO A 354 -36.58 39.09 28.60
C PRO A 354 -37.92 38.78 29.34
N THR A 355 -37.80 38.56 30.65
CA THR A 355 -38.64 38.98 31.82
C THR A 355 -40.18 39.05 31.71
N ASN A 356 -40.94 38.35 32.58
CA ASN A 356 -41.46 38.87 33.87
C ASN A 356 -42.48 37.93 34.58
N GLN A 357 -42.29 37.84 35.90
CA GLN A 357 -43.29 37.85 36.99
C GLN A 357 -44.17 36.62 37.37
N THR A 358 -43.81 36.09 38.56
CA THR A 358 -44.64 35.77 39.76
C THR A 358 -45.73 34.68 39.65
N SER A 359 -45.80 33.67 40.54
CA SER A 359 -46.05 33.82 42.00
C SER A 359 -45.78 32.54 42.82
N VAL A 360 -45.04 32.72 43.94
CA VAL A 360 -45.27 32.32 45.35
C VAL A 360 -46.10 31.05 45.71
N ILE A 361 -45.55 30.13 46.54
CA ILE A 361 -45.95 29.80 47.95
C ILE A 361 -45.23 28.53 48.51
N GLN A 362 -44.35 28.78 49.51
CA GLN A 362 -44.12 28.15 50.84
C GLN A 362 -43.82 26.64 51.07
N SER A 363 -42.56 26.38 51.47
CA SER A 363 -42.05 25.80 52.75
C SER A 363 -42.90 24.85 53.64
N THR A 364 -42.34 23.68 54.04
CA THR A 364 -41.70 23.42 55.37
C THR A 364 -41.50 21.92 55.74
N LYS A 365 -40.29 21.61 56.24
CA LYS A 365 -39.84 20.71 57.35
C LYS A 365 -40.31 19.24 57.56
N ALA A 366 -39.30 18.36 57.48
CA ALA A 366 -38.70 17.46 58.52
C ALA A 366 -39.55 16.52 59.40
N PHE A 367 -39.10 15.26 59.55
CA PHE A 367 -39.19 14.49 60.80
C PHE A 367 -38.03 13.47 60.98
N LYS A 368 -37.60 13.33 62.24
CA LYS A 368 -36.52 12.48 62.79
C LYS A 368 -37.06 11.12 63.25
N HIS A 369 -36.15 10.14 63.44
CA HIS A 369 -36.21 9.23 64.60
C HIS A 369 -34.81 8.77 65.04
N SER A 370 -34.61 8.69 66.35
CA SER A 370 -33.37 8.33 67.06
C SER A 370 -33.48 6.98 67.80
N LYS A 371 -32.32 6.38 68.10
CA LYS A 371 -31.87 5.59 69.28
C LYS A 371 -30.55 4.91 68.84
N GLY A 372 -29.43 4.86 69.57
CA GLY A 372 -29.04 5.13 70.95
C GLY A 372 -28.09 4.00 71.42
N GLY A 373 -26.85 4.30 71.83
CA GLY A 373 -25.93 3.30 72.43
C GLY A 373 -24.46 3.72 72.49
N ASN A 374 -23.95 3.96 73.70
CA ASN A 374 -22.61 4.41 74.12
C ASN A 374 -21.45 3.45 73.82
N SER A 375 -20.21 3.96 73.62
CA SER A 375 -19.17 3.97 74.69
C SER A 375 -17.79 4.57 74.29
N SER A 376 -17.35 5.53 75.10
CA SER A 376 -16.01 5.71 75.72
C SER A 376 -14.74 6.07 74.90
N ASN A 377 -14.35 7.35 75.02
CA ASN A 377 -13.03 7.95 75.33
C ASN A 377 -11.72 7.23 74.97
N ASN A 378 -10.81 7.94 74.28
CA ASN A 378 -9.68 8.60 74.97
C ASN A 378 -9.04 9.73 74.15
N SER A 379 -8.50 10.70 74.88
CA SER A 379 -7.99 12.00 74.43
C SER A 379 -6.48 12.01 74.20
N ASN A 380 -6.02 13.13 73.61
CA ASN A 380 -4.70 13.78 73.67
C ASN A 380 -3.87 13.70 72.38
N ASN A 381 -3.08 14.70 71.99
CA ASN A 381 -3.04 16.15 72.20
C ASN A 381 -1.87 16.67 71.32
N SER A 382 -1.99 17.88 70.79
CA SER A 382 -0.93 18.88 70.60
C SER A 382 0.20 18.72 69.55
N ASN A 383 0.14 19.64 68.58
CA ASN A 383 1.07 20.77 68.32
C ASN A 383 2.57 20.55 68.03
N ASN A 384 3.01 21.05 66.87
CA ASN A 384 3.92 22.22 66.67
C ASN A 384 4.38 22.23 65.18
N SER A 385 4.12 23.24 64.34
CA SER A 385 4.84 24.55 64.20
C SER A 385 6.37 24.36 64.14
N SER A 386 7.16 24.89 63.20
CA SER A 386 7.09 26.13 62.42
C SER A 386 8.35 26.32 61.56
N HIS A 387 8.29 27.29 60.63
CA HIS A 387 9.36 28.17 60.10
C HIS A 387 9.87 28.01 58.65
N SER A 388 9.23 28.82 57.80
CA SER A 388 9.77 29.84 56.86
C SER A 388 11.29 30.02 56.67
N HIS A 389 11.72 30.19 55.41
CA HIS A 389 12.23 31.48 54.92
C HIS A 389 12.25 31.58 53.38
N SER A 390 12.13 32.83 52.92
CA SER A 390 12.00 33.36 51.56
C SER A 390 13.33 33.84 50.98
N GLN A 391 13.54 33.76 49.66
CA GLN A 391 13.94 34.93 48.85
C GLN A 391 14.00 34.62 47.34
N SER A 392 13.56 35.61 46.57
CA SER A 392 13.53 35.73 45.11
C SER A 392 14.83 36.32 44.54
N GLN A 393 15.24 35.90 43.34
CA GLN A 393 15.83 36.80 42.33
C GLN A 393 15.81 36.20 40.91
N SER A 394 15.56 37.09 39.96
CA SER A 394 15.38 36.93 38.52
C SER A 394 16.68 36.83 37.71
N ASN A 395 16.68 36.11 36.58
CA ASN A 395 17.21 36.57 35.27
C ASN A 395 16.97 35.55 34.15
N GLN A 396 16.61 36.07 32.96
CA GLN A 396 16.63 35.42 31.63
C GLN A 396 17.67 36.18 30.76
N PRO A 397 17.94 35.83 29.48
CA PRO A 397 17.88 34.54 28.77
C PRO A 397 19.17 34.27 27.95
N GLN A 398 19.42 33.04 27.49
CA GLN A 398 20.31 32.81 26.34
C GLN A 398 20.01 31.50 25.58
N GLN A 399 19.81 31.67 24.27
CA GLN A 399 19.71 30.63 23.25
C GLN A 399 21.04 29.87 23.11
N GLN A 400 21.00 28.56 22.82
CA GLN A 400 21.92 27.92 21.88
C GLN A 400 21.51 26.51 21.44
N ASN A 401 21.56 26.36 20.11
CA ASN A 401 21.50 25.19 19.23
C ASN A 401 22.00 23.86 19.80
N ASN A 402 21.22 22.78 19.59
CA ASN A 402 21.70 21.40 19.70
C ASN A 402 21.95 20.80 18.31
N THR A 403 23.22 20.74 17.94
CA THR A 403 23.73 19.91 16.84
C THR A 403 24.17 18.58 17.43
N ALA A 404 23.67 17.48 16.86
CA ALA A 404 23.99 16.12 17.29
C ALA A 404 25.43 15.71 16.89
N ILE A 405 26.16 15.09 17.82
CA ILE A 405 27.39 14.31 17.56
C ILE A 405 27.28 13.00 18.38
N PRO A 406 27.70 11.84 17.86
CA PRO A 406 27.37 10.53 18.40
C PRO A 406 28.28 10.12 19.57
N ALA A 407 27.69 9.51 20.59
CA ALA A 407 28.41 8.92 21.71
C ALA A 407 28.92 7.51 21.35
N VAL A 408 30.25 7.38 21.26
CA VAL A 408 30.99 6.12 21.36
C VAL A 408 31.16 5.82 22.85
N ILE A 409 30.69 4.68 23.34
CA ILE A 409 30.96 4.24 24.72
C ILE A 409 31.62 2.86 24.71
N LYS A 410 32.76 2.81 25.39
CA LYS A 410 33.62 1.66 25.67
C LYS A 410 32.93 0.66 26.60
N LEU A 411 33.16 -0.63 26.35
CA LEU A 411 32.87 -1.73 27.25
C LEU A 411 33.83 -1.74 28.46
N GLU A 412 33.26 -1.82 29.66
CA GLU A 412 33.92 -2.38 30.85
C GLU A 412 33.03 -3.47 31.47
N SER A 413 33.70 -4.42 32.11
CA SER A 413 33.31 -5.79 32.40
C SER A 413 32.93 -6.05 33.87
N GLY A 414 32.04 -7.04 34.09
CA GLY A 414 31.82 -7.75 35.37
C GLY A 414 30.57 -7.25 36.12
N GLU A 415 29.68 -8.06 36.70
CA GLU A 415 29.81 -9.40 37.27
C GLU A 415 28.49 -10.21 37.16
N LYS A 416 28.63 -11.54 37.22
CA LYS A 416 27.55 -12.54 37.27
C LYS A 416 26.89 -12.59 38.65
N GLN A 417 25.57 -12.84 38.71
CA GLN A 417 24.98 -13.68 39.75
C GLN A 417 23.89 -14.60 39.20
N ASP A 418 23.86 -15.79 39.80
CA ASP A 418 23.28 -17.05 39.34
C ASP A 418 21.95 -17.38 40.07
N LEU A 419 21.05 -18.03 39.31
CA LEU A 419 20.06 -19.06 39.70
C LEU A 419 18.96 -18.76 40.75
N LYS A 420 17.69 -19.01 40.35
CA LYS A 420 16.92 -20.21 40.79
C LYS A 420 15.56 -20.39 40.09
N ASN A 421 15.34 -21.61 39.62
CA ASN A 421 14.05 -22.18 39.23
C ASN A 421 13.10 -22.31 40.43
N LEU A 422 11.82 -22.00 40.22
CA LEU A 422 10.70 -22.60 40.96
C LEU A 422 9.61 -23.01 39.96
N VAL A 423 9.09 -24.21 40.20
CA VAL A 423 8.15 -24.97 39.38
C VAL A 423 6.85 -25.14 40.20
N MET A 424 5.71 -25.03 39.50
CA MET A 424 4.29 -25.29 39.86
C MET A 424 3.57 -24.27 40.75
N ASP A 425 2.41 -23.76 40.28
CA ASP A 425 1.13 -24.38 40.64
C ASP A 425 0.02 -24.00 39.64
N ASP A 426 -0.68 -25.04 39.19
CA ASP A 426 -1.91 -25.00 38.41
C ASP A 426 -3.06 -24.66 39.36
N ASN A 427 -3.65 -23.47 39.22
CA ASN A 427 -4.80 -23.10 40.04
C ASN A 427 -5.90 -22.46 39.19
N SER A 428 -6.96 -23.25 39.06
CA SER A 428 -8.26 -22.92 38.49
C SER A 428 -8.80 -21.60 39.04
N ASN A 429 -8.98 -20.61 38.17
CA ASN A 429 -9.87 -19.48 38.46
C ASN A 429 -11.13 -19.60 37.61
N LYS A 430 -12.20 -20.06 38.26
CA LYS A 430 -13.59 -19.88 37.82
C LYS A 430 -13.84 -18.37 37.69
N CYS A 431 -14.05 -17.87 36.46
CA CYS A 431 -14.78 -16.63 36.26
C CYS A 431 -16.27 -16.95 36.04
N ALA A 432 -17.09 -16.18 36.74
CA ALA A 432 -18.53 -16.29 36.80
C ALA A 432 -19.20 -15.80 35.49
N ASP A 433 -20.48 -16.14 35.41
CA ASP A 433 -21.42 -16.00 34.30
C ASP A 433 -21.38 -14.69 33.48
N HIS A 434 -21.50 -14.89 32.16
CA HIS A 434 -22.21 -14.10 31.14
C HIS A 434 -22.49 -12.61 31.38
N ASP A 435 -21.76 -11.77 30.62
CA ASP A 435 -22.26 -10.51 30.05
C ASP A 435 -22.28 -10.64 28.53
N THR A 436 -23.46 -10.81 27.93
CA THR A 436 -23.66 -11.01 26.48
C THR A 436 -23.60 -9.71 25.66
N ASN A 437 -22.89 -8.69 26.12
CA ASN A 437 -22.68 -7.43 25.38
C ASN A 437 -21.19 -7.08 25.32
N SER A 438 -20.38 -7.93 24.67
CA SER A 438 -18.99 -7.60 24.41
C SER A 438 -18.92 -6.39 23.47
N MET A 439 -18.50 -5.24 24.00
CA MET A 439 -18.19 -4.02 23.26
C MET A 439 -16.78 -4.05 22.64
N ASP A 440 -16.07 -5.17 22.74
CA ASP A 440 -14.74 -5.28 22.14
C ASP A 440 -14.81 -5.22 20.62
N VAL A 441 -13.85 -4.51 20.08
CA VAL A 441 -13.47 -4.58 18.68
C VAL A 441 -12.75 -5.92 18.53
N GLU A 442 -13.37 -6.88 17.85
CA GLU A 442 -12.75 -8.17 17.59
C GLU A 442 -11.59 -7.98 16.60
N MET A 443 -10.45 -8.60 16.89
CA MET A 443 -9.34 -8.67 15.95
C MET A 443 -9.70 -9.71 14.88
N GLU A 444 -10.30 -9.27 13.78
CA GLU A 444 -10.54 -10.11 12.62
C GLU A 444 -9.18 -10.46 11.97
N PRO A 445 -8.88 -11.74 11.68
CA PRO A 445 -7.68 -12.11 10.94
C PRO A 445 -7.78 -11.59 9.51
N CYS A 446 -6.74 -10.91 9.03
CA CYS A 446 -6.65 -10.39 7.67
C CYS A 446 -6.74 -11.54 6.64
N GLN A 447 -7.95 -11.89 6.18
CA GLN A 447 -8.11 -12.85 5.09
C GLN A 447 -8.00 -12.13 3.75
N SER A 448 -6.93 -12.45 3.03
CA SER A 448 -6.73 -12.09 1.64
C SER A 448 -7.74 -12.84 0.75
N HIS A 449 -8.90 -12.24 0.50
CA HIS A 449 -9.90 -12.84 -0.39
C HIS A 449 -9.41 -12.84 -1.84
N SER A 450 -8.94 -14.01 -2.27
CA SER A 450 -8.88 -14.42 -3.67
C SER A 450 -10.27 -14.89 -4.09
N ASN A 451 -10.83 -14.28 -5.13
CA ASN A 451 -12.16 -14.61 -5.67
C ASN A 451 -12.22 -16.03 -6.24
N GLY A 452 -13.05 -16.88 -5.63
CA GLY A 452 -13.59 -18.11 -6.23
C GLY A 452 -15.09 -18.13 -5.96
N GLY A 453 -15.90 -18.14 -7.02
CA GLY A 453 -17.34 -17.93 -6.93
C GLY A 453 -18.09 -19.08 -6.29
N ASP A 454 -19.26 -18.77 -5.73
CA ASP A 454 -20.44 -19.62 -5.88
C ASP A 454 -21.74 -18.88 -5.53
N SER A 455 -22.81 -19.39 -6.15
CA SER A 455 -24.16 -18.86 -6.18
C SER A 455 -24.98 -19.22 -4.94
N CYS A 456 -25.91 -18.33 -4.54
CA CYS A 456 -27.17 -18.70 -3.87
C CYS A 456 -28.18 -17.55 -4.08
N SER A 457 -29.10 -17.65 -5.05
CA SER A 457 -30.41 -18.32 -4.98
C SER A 457 -31.38 -17.70 -3.97
N ASN A 458 -32.23 -16.81 -4.51
CA ASN A 458 -33.49 -16.37 -3.91
C ASN A 458 -34.56 -17.49 -3.97
N GLY A 459 -35.31 -17.64 -2.87
CA GLY A 459 -36.67 -18.19 -2.87
C GLY A 459 -37.56 -17.18 -2.13
N ASN A 460 -38.84 -16.97 -2.44
CA ASN A 460 -39.74 -17.77 -3.24
C ASN A 460 -40.99 -16.92 -3.62
N ALA A 461 -41.53 -17.29 -4.79
CA ALA A 461 -42.86 -17.18 -5.39
C ALA A 461 -43.99 -16.31 -4.77
N ASN A 462 -44.74 -15.61 -5.63
CA ASN A 462 -45.84 -16.17 -6.45
C ASN A 462 -46.32 -15.11 -7.45
N ALA A 463 -46.28 -15.39 -8.77
CA ALA A 463 -47.36 -15.97 -9.57
C ALA A 463 -48.59 -15.03 -9.65
N SER A 464 -49.03 -14.54 -10.81
CA SER A 464 -49.32 -15.32 -12.01
C SER A 464 -49.77 -14.41 -13.17
N ALA A 465 -49.42 -14.83 -14.40
CA ALA A 465 -50.18 -14.80 -15.68
C ALA A 465 -50.93 -13.51 -16.09
N SER A 466 -51.01 -13.06 -17.34
CA SER A 466 -50.65 -13.51 -18.68
C SER A 466 -51.19 -12.37 -19.58
N GLY A 467 -50.42 -11.76 -20.48
CA GLY A 467 -50.38 -12.19 -21.87
C GLY A 467 -50.83 -11.07 -22.83
N VAL A 468 -50.03 -10.91 -23.90
CA VAL A 468 -50.42 -10.49 -25.27
C VAL A 468 -50.58 -8.98 -25.60
N ARG A 469 -49.49 -8.47 -26.20
CA ARG A 469 -49.35 -7.72 -27.49
C ARG A 469 -50.10 -6.40 -27.78
N ASN A 470 -49.26 -5.47 -28.25
CA ASN A 470 -49.40 -4.52 -29.37
C ASN A 470 -49.95 -3.10 -29.13
N SER A 471 -49.06 -2.16 -29.48
CA SER A 471 -49.26 -1.01 -30.39
C SER A 471 -49.44 0.39 -29.80
N LEU A 472 -48.59 1.26 -30.37
CA LEU A 472 -48.56 2.70 -30.55
C LEU A 472 -49.72 3.60 -30.07
N ASP A 473 -49.25 4.82 -29.73
CA ASP A 473 -49.86 6.15 -29.86
C ASP A 473 -50.67 6.73 -28.70
N ALA A 474 -49.98 7.65 -28.01
CA ALA A 474 -50.30 9.07 -27.80
C ALA A 474 -51.62 9.50 -27.09
N ILE A 475 -51.45 10.63 -26.40
CA ILE A 475 -52.38 11.60 -25.80
C ILE A 475 -53.10 11.26 -24.49
N ASP A 476 -52.59 11.91 -23.43
CA ASP A 476 -53.27 12.85 -22.51
C ASP A 476 -54.62 12.42 -21.89
N GLU A 477 -54.65 12.29 -20.56
CA GLU A 477 -55.57 13.00 -19.66
C GLU A 477 -55.29 12.63 -18.20
N GLU A 478 -55.39 13.63 -17.33
CA GLU A 478 -55.22 13.58 -15.88
C GLU A 478 -56.21 12.61 -15.21
N MET A 479 -55.72 11.77 -14.29
CA MET A 479 -56.55 11.16 -13.25
C MET A 479 -55.76 11.03 -11.94
N ASP A 480 -56.27 11.69 -10.89
CA ASP A 480 -55.93 11.51 -9.49
C ASP A 480 -56.09 10.03 -9.09
N VAL A 481 -55.02 9.41 -8.56
CA VAL A 481 -55.07 8.07 -7.98
C VAL A 481 -54.62 8.12 -6.53
N ASP A 482 -55.57 7.84 -5.65
CA ASP A 482 -55.43 7.70 -4.20
C ASP A 482 -54.38 6.62 -3.86
N VAL A 483 -53.25 7.03 -3.30
CA VAL A 483 -52.09 6.14 -3.07
C VAL A 483 -52.18 5.46 -1.71
N SER A 484 -52.20 4.12 -1.73
CA SER A 484 -52.21 3.23 -0.56
C SER A 484 -51.01 3.45 0.40
N PRO A 485 -51.14 3.15 1.72
CA PRO A 485 -50.22 3.65 2.76
C PRO A 485 -48.79 3.07 2.73
N SER A 486 -48.54 2.02 1.98
CA SER A 486 -47.25 1.31 1.94
C SER A 486 -46.19 1.98 1.03
N SER A 487 -46.58 2.68 -0.04
CA SER A 487 -45.62 3.41 -0.89
C SER A 487 -45.18 4.76 -0.28
N ARG A 488 -45.98 5.31 0.64
CA ARG A 488 -45.64 6.53 1.41
C ARG A 488 -44.41 6.34 2.31
N SER A 489 -44.03 5.11 2.66
CA SER A 489 -42.85 4.83 3.49
C SER A 489 -41.55 4.93 2.68
N CYS A 490 -41.53 4.36 1.47
CA CYS A 490 -40.37 4.39 0.58
C CYS A 490 -40.09 5.81 0.06
N GLY A 491 -41.15 6.55 -0.29
CA GLY A 491 -41.03 7.96 -0.68
C GLY A 491 -40.40 8.85 0.40
N ARG A 492 -40.76 8.65 1.68
CA ARG A 492 -40.19 9.40 2.81
C ARG A 492 -38.71 9.10 3.05
N VAL A 493 -38.26 7.88 2.79
CA VAL A 493 -36.85 7.50 2.93
C VAL A 493 -36.01 8.19 1.87
N ILE A 494 -36.47 8.15 0.61
CA ILE A 494 -35.79 8.82 -0.51
C ILE A 494 -35.78 10.33 -0.30
N GLU A 495 -36.88 10.92 0.17
CA GLU A 495 -36.96 12.35 0.49
C GLU A 495 -35.93 12.76 1.54
N LYS A 496 -35.76 11.96 2.61
CA LYS A 496 -34.72 12.19 3.63
C LYS A 496 -33.30 12.07 3.07
N ILE A 497 -33.05 11.09 2.21
CA ILE A 497 -31.74 10.93 1.55
C ILE A 497 -31.45 12.15 0.68
N LEU A 498 -32.43 12.63 -0.09
CA LEU A 498 -32.28 13.82 -0.94
C LEU A 498 -32.10 15.11 -0.13
N GLU A 499 -32.82 15.27 0.98
CA GLU A 499 -32.67 16.41 1.88
C GLU A 499 -31.26 16.43 2.50
N PHE A 500 -30.79 15.28 2.97
CA PHE A 500 -29.42 15.13 3.47
C PHE A 500 -28.39 15.39 2.36
N GLY A 501 -28.64 14.91 1.13
CA GLY A 501 -27.77 15.17 -0.01
C GLY A 501 -27.63 16.66 -0.34
N LYS A 502 -28.71 17.45 -0.18
CA LYS A 502 -28.67 18.91 -0.32
C LYS A 502 -27.84 19.57 0.79
N GLU A 503 -28.00 19.14 2.04
CA GLU A 503 -27.19 19.61 3.17
C GLU A 503 -25.70 19.32 2.92
N LEU A 504 -25.38 18.09 2.50
CA LEU A 504 -24.03 17.65 2.20
C LEU A 504 -23.42 18.45 1.04
N SER A 505 -24.19 18.72 -0.02
CA SER A 505 -23.74 19.56 -1.13
C SER A 505 -23.46 21.00 -0.69
N SER A 506 -24.29 21.57 0.18
CA SER A 506 -24.05 22.90 0.75
C SER A 506 -22.77 22.94 1.60
N MET A 507 -22.51 21.88 2.37
CA MET A 507 -21.28 21.76 3.16
C MET A 507 -20.04 21.65 2.25
N GLY A 508 -20.10 20.86 1.19
CA GLY A 508 -19.03 20.76 0.19
C GLY A 508 -18.72 22.10 -0.50
N GLN A 509 -19.76 22.83 -0.95
CA GLN A 509 -19.60 24.17 -1.53
C GLN A 509 -18.95 25.17 -0.56
N GLN A 510 -19.28 25.06 0.73
CA GLN A 510 -18.66 25.92 1.73
C GLN A 510 -17.18 25.58 1.94
N LEU A 511 -16.80 24.31 1.95
CA LEU A 511 -15.40 23.89 2.02
C LEU A 511 -14.61 24.30 0.77
N GLU A 512 -15.20 24.23 -0.42
CA GLU A 512 -14.59 24.73 -1.65
C GLU A 512 -14.34 26.24 -1.57
N LYS A 513 -15.32 27.01 -1.08
CA LYS A 513 -15.18 28.47 -0.89
C LYS A 513 -14.09 28.84 0.12
N GLU A 514 -13.94 28.02 1.16
CA GLU A 514 -12.89 28.19 2.18
C GLU A 514 -11.53 27.60 1.74
N ASN A 515 -11.45 27.00 0.54
CA ASN A 515 -10.26 26.35 -0.02
C ASN A 515 -9.71 25.23 0.88
N LEU A 516 -10.61 24.53 1.56
CA LEU A 516 -10.33 23.40 2.46
C LEU A 516 -10.68 22.03 1.85
N MET A 517 -11.43 22.03 0.74
CA MET A 517 -11.84 20.82 0.02
C MET A 517 -10.68 20.25 -0.81
N THR A 518 -10.38 18.97 -0.61
CA THR A 518 -9.41 18.24 -1.46
C THR A 518 -10.07 17.68 -2.72
N GLU A 519 -9.28 17.40 -3.76
CA GLU A 519 -9.78 16.75 -4.98
C GLU A 519 -10.35 15.35 -4.71
N GLU A 520 -9.77 14.63 -3.74
CA GLU A 520 -10.27 13.30 -3.33
C GLU A 520 -11.65 13.40 -2.68
N GLU A 521 -11.87 14.40 -1.81
CA GLU A 521 -13.17 14.65 -1.19
C GLU A 521 -14.22 15.09 -2.22
N ARG A 522 -13.82 15.89 -3.22
CA ARG A 522 -14.69 16.29 -4.34
C ARG A 522 -15.13 15.08 -5.16
N GLN A 523 -14.18 14.22 -5.52
CA GLN A 523 -14.47 12.99 -6.25
C GLN A 523 -15.36 12.05 -5.42
N MET A 524 -15.09 11.92 -4.12
CA MET A 524 -15.91 11.09 -3.22
C MET A 524 -17.37 11.58 -3.15
N LEU A 525 -17.59 12.89 -3.13
CA LEU A 525 -18.92 13.49 -3.14
C LEU A 525 -19.66 13.19 -4.45
N GLU A 526 -18.99 13.40 -5.60
CA GLU A 526 -19.54 13.10 -6.94
C GLU A 526 -19.88 11.62 -7.10
N ASP A 527 -18.97 10.75 -6.65
CA ASP A 527 -19.13 9.30 -6.68
C ASP A 527 -20.31 8.85 -5.79
N ALA A 528 -20.43 9.42 -4.60
CA ALA A 528 -21.53 9.13 -3.68
C ALA A 528 -22.89 9.56 -4.25
N PHE A 529 -22.99 10.75 -4.86
CA PHE A 529 -24.23 11.20 -5.51
C PHE A 529 -24.60 10.36 -6.73
N SER A 530 -23.61 9.83 -7.45
CA SER A 530 -23.84 8.96 -8.59
C SER A 530 -24.56 7.65 -8.22
N LEU A 531 -24.46 7.19 -6.97
CA LEU A 531 -25.17 5.99 -6.49
C LEU A 531 -26.70 6.14 -6.52
N ILE A 532 -27.23 7.36 -6.38
CA ILE A 532 -28.68 7.63 -6.42
C ILE A 532 -29.26 7.45 -7.82
N ALA A 533 -28.44 7.58 -8.87
CA ALA A 533 -28.89 7.43 -10.26
C ALA A 533 -29.29 5.98 -10.61
N TYR A 534 -28.96 5.01 -9.76
CA TYR A 534 -29.22 3.59 -9.98
C TYR A 534 -30.36 3.09 -9.09
N SER A 535 -31.33 2.40 -9.69
CA SER A 535 -32.44 1.78 -8.95
C SER A 535 -31.97 0.75 -7.92
N ASN A 536 -30.82 0.10 -8.17
CA ASN A 536 -30.09 -0.69 -7.20
C ASN A 536 -28.66 -0.14 -7.06
N PRO A 537 -28.30 0.49 -5.92
CA PRO A 537 -26.97 1.05 -5.70
C PRO A 537 -25.81 0.05 -5.88
N TRP A 538 -26.01 -1.24 -5.58
CA TRP A 538 -25.00 -2.29 -5.76
C TRP A 538 -24.73 -2.64 -7.22
N SER A 539 -25.66 -2.32 -8.12
CA SER A 539 -25.48 -2.51 -9.57
C SER A 539 -24.72 -1.36 -10.24
N SER A 540 -24.40 -0.30 -9.49
CA SER A 540 -23.58 0.81 -9.96
C SER A 540 -22.14 0.34 -10.24
N PRO A 541 -21.43 0.93 -11.22
CA PRO A 541 -19.98 0.81 -11.35
C PRO A 541 -19.22 1.20 -10.06
N LEU A 542 -19.88 1.95 -9.18
CA LEU A 542 -19.37 2.40 -7.89
C LEU A 542 -19.92 1.61 -6.70
N GLY A 543 -20.56 0.45 -6.93
CA GLY A 543 -21.13 -0.39 -5.86
C GLY A 543 -20.12 -0.80 -4.78
N TRP A 544 -18.82 -0.83 -5.12
CA TRP A 544 -17.73 -1.05 -4.17
C TRP A 544 -17.64 -0.01 -3.05
N LEU A 545 -18.23 1.19 -3.21
CA LEU A 545 -18.31 2.20 -2.15
C LEU A 545 -19.17 1.76 -0.97
N LEU A 546 -20.14 0.89 -1.22
CA LEU A 546 -21.07 0.35 -0.21
C LEU A 546 -20.43 -0.77 0.62
N CYS A 547 -19.27 -1.28 0.21
CA CYS A 547 -18.55 -2.32 0.93
C CYS A 547 -18.25 -1.89 2.38
N PRO A 548 -18.47 -2.77 3.37
CA PRO A 548 -18.13 -2.48 4.77
C PRO A 548 -16.66 -2.12 5.01
N SER A 549 -15.73 -2.66 4.21
CA SER A 549 -14.29 -2.33 4.29
C SER A 549 -13.98 -0.84 4.10
N ARG A 550 -14.85 -0.10 3.42
CA ARG A 550 -14.71 1.36 3.27
C ARG A 550 -14.98 2.13 4.57
N ARG A 551 -15.56 1.49 5.59
CA ARG A 551 -15.79 2.08 6.93
C ARG A 551 -14.49 2.22 7.72
N GLU A 552 -13.51 1.35 7.48
CA GLU A 552 -12.24 1.31 8.21
C GLU A 552 -11.47 2.63 8.08
N ASN A 553 -11.34 3.17 6.87
CA ASN A 553 -10.62 4.43 6.64
C ASN A 553 -11.18 5.59 7.47
N VAL A 554 -12.51 5.72 7.50
CA VAL A 554 -13.19 6.78 8.24
C VAL A 554 -13.10 6.54 9.75
N SER A 555 -13.23 5.27 10.18
CA SER A 555 -13.05 4.85 11.57
C SER A 555 -11.65 5.18 12.09
N THR A 556 -10.61 4.81 11.35
CA THR A 556 -9.22 5.10 11.70
C THR A 556 -8.97 6.61 11.75
N THR A 557 -9.45 7.36 10.75
CA THR A 557 -9.27 8.82 10.71
C THR A 557 -9.95 9.52 11.89
N LEU A 558 -11.16 9.09 12.26
CA LEU A 558 -11.85 9.62 13.43
C LEU A 558 -11.14 9.23 14.74
N ASN A 559 -10.74 7.97 14.90
CA ASN A 559 -10.02 7.51 16.09
C ASN A 559 -8.71 8.30 16.28
N SER A 560 -7.96 8.48 15.20
CA SER A 560 -6.77 9.33 15.13
C SER A 560 -7.04 10.77 15.59
N ALA A 561 -8.13 11.40 15.16
CA ALA A 561 -8.48 12.76 15.55
C ALA A 561 -8.94 12.88 17.01
N ILE A 562 -9.67 11.87 17.50
CA ILE A 562 -10.04 11.79 18.92
C ILE A 562 -8.78 11.72 19.78
N LEU A 563 -7.84 10.83 19.45
CA LEU A 563 -6.58 10.69 20.17
C LEU A 563 -5.76 11.99 20.16
N GLU A 564 -5.67 12.66 19.00
CA GLU A 564 -4.98 13.96 18.89
C GLU A 564 -5.64 15.04 19.79
N SER A 565 -6.97 15.07 19.89
CA SER A 565 -7.68 16.00 20.78
C SER A 565 -7.45 15.73 22.27
N LEU A 566 -7.10 14.49 22.60
CA LEU A 566 -6.68 14.06 23.94
C LEU A 566 -5.17 14.19 24.15
N ASN A 567 -4.44 14.81 23.19
CA ASN A 567 -3.00 14.98 23.21
C ASN A 567 -2.20 13.66 23.17
N PHE A 568 -2.78 12.63 22.56
CA PHE A 568 -2.11 11.38 22.21
C PHE A 568 -1.67 11.37 20.74
N GLU A 569 -0.80 10.43 20.38
CA GLU A 569 -0.31 10.30 19.02
C GLU A 569 -1.41 9.86 18.04
N ARG A 570 -1.47 10.55 16.90
CA ARG A 570 -2.47 10.31 15.85
C ARG A 570 -2.39 8.90 15.26
N ARG A 571 -1.20 8.31 15.18
CA ARG A 571 -0.93 6.96 14.67
C ARG A 571 -0.02 6.21 15.63
N PRO A 572 -0.15 4.89 15.74
CA PRO A 572 0.72 4.11 16.61
C PRO A 572 2.16 4.08 16.04
N PRO A 573 3.20 4.16 16.89
CA PRO A 573 4.60 4.12 16.47
C PRO A 573 4.95 2.92 15.58
N LEU A 574 4.29 1.77 15.78
CA LEU A 574 4.50 0.57 14.97
C LEU A 574 4.18 0.80 13.49
N GLU A 575 3.08 1.48 13.18
CA GLU A 575 2.71 1.81 11.80
C GLU A 575 3.71 2.77 11.16
N PHE A 576 4.21 3.75 11.93
CA PHE A 576 5.27 4.65 11.46
C PHE A 576 6.54 3.88 11.10
N LEU A 577 6.95 2.93 11.93
CA LEU A 577 8.15 2.13 11.67
C LEU A 577 8.01 1.28 10.41
N VAL A 578 6.85 0.64 10.20
CA VAL A 578 6.59 -0.15 8.98
C VAL A 578 6.55 0.75 7.74
N ALA A 579 5.87 1.90 7.81
CA ALA A 579 5.81 2.86 6.72
C ALA A 579 7.19 3.44 6.40
N HIS A 580 7.97 3.81 7.42
CA HIS A 580 9.34 4.30 7.26
C HIS A 580 10.26 3.23 6.67
N ALA A 581 10.18 1.98 7.14
CA ALA A 581 10.95 0.89 6.56
C ALA A 581 10.58 0.69 5.07
N SER A 582 9.29 0.82 4.73
CA SER A 582 8.81 0.65 3.35
C SER A 582 9.42 1.71 2.45
N GLU A 583 9.40 2.95 2.91
CA GLU A 583 9.94 4.07 2.15
C GLU A 583 11.47 4.02 2.09
N LEU A 584 12.14 3.61 3.16
CA LEU A 584 13.59 3.43 3.18
C LEU A 584 14.04 2.39 2.15
N ILE A 585 13.35 1.25 2.01
CA ILE A 585 13.67 0.25 0.98
C ILE A 585 13.56 0.86 -0.43
N LYS A 586 12.50 1.64 -0.70
CA LYS A 586 12.35 2.34 -2.00
C LYS A 586 13.48 3.33 -2.26
N VAL A 587 13.83 4.14 -1.26
CA VAL A 587 14.92 5.11 -1.36
C VAL A 587 16.26 4.42 -1.60
N ILE A 588 16.52 3.30 -0.91
CA ILE A 588 17.72 2.48 -1.14
C ILE A 588 17.76 1.99 -2.60
N GLY A 589 16.64 1.55 -3.15
CA GLY A 589 16.56 1.12 -4.55
C GLY A 589 16.82 2.24 -5.57
N GLN A 590 16.38 3.47 -5.28
CA GLN A 590 16.72 4.63 -6.11
C GLN A 590 18.23 4.90 -6.15
N HIS A 591 18.94 4.62 -5.04
CA HIS A 591 20.39 4.74 -4.95
C HIS A 591 21.16 3.51 -5.47
N SER A 592 20.46 2.49 -5.99
CA SER A 592 21.03 1.40 -6.79
C SER A 592 22.11 0.56 -6.09
N LEU A 593 21.87 0.16 -4.84
CA LEU A 593 22.76 -0.79 -4.15
C LEU A 593 22.59 -2.24 -4.63
N GLY A 594 21.50 -2.55 -5.34
CA GLY A 594 21.24 -3.84 -5.97
C GLY A 594 20.77 -4.93 -4.99
N GLU A 595 21.11 -4.84 -3.70
CA GLU A 595 20.62 -5.77 -2.66
C GLU A 595 19.15 -5.54 -2.32
N ASP A 596 18.65 -4.31 -2.51
CA ASP A 596 17.24 -3.92 -2.34
C ASP A 596 16.30 -4.72 -3.25
N ALA A 597 16.79 -5.16 -4.40
CA ALA A 597 16.06 -6.02 -5.32
C ALA A 597 15.60 -7.34 -4.68
N PHE A 598 16.22 -7.76 -3.58
CA PHE A 598 15.94 -9.03 -2.92
C PHE A 598 15.24 -8.90 -1.57
N ILE A 599 14.71 -7.73 -1.24
CA ILE A 599 13.94 -7.53 -0.01
C ILE A 599 12.65 -6.77 -0.30
N THR A 600 11.57 -7.25 0.28
CA THR A 600 10.32 -6.50 0.47
C THR A 600 9.94 -6.56 1.93
N ILE A 601 9.08 -5.66 2.37
CA ILE A 601 8.53 -5.76 3.73
C ILE A 601 7.65 -6.99 3.89
N ASP A 602 6.97 -7.40 2.82
CA ASP A 602 6.17 -8.61 2.81
C ASP A 602 7.03 -9.89 2.91
N ASP A 603 8.33 -9.83 2.62
CA ASP A 603 9.25 -10.94 2.89
C ASP A 603 9.55 -11.09 4.40
N VAL A 604 9.33 -10.04 5.20
CA VAL A 604 9.57 -10.02 6.65
C VAL A 604 8.32 -10.40 7.43
N PHE A 605 7.13 -10.09 6.90
CA PHE A 605 5.87 -10.54 7.48
C PHE A 605 5.51 -11.92 6.91
N PRO A 606 5.28 -12.95 7.73
CA PRO A 606 4.86 -14.25 7.21
C PRO A 606 3.55 -14.09 6.44
N GLN A 607 3.54 -14.54 5.18
CA GLN A 607 2.31 -14.70 4.40
C GLN A 607 1.51 -15.84 5.05
N ASN A 608 0.53 -15.48 5.87
CA ASN A 608 -0.43 -16.43 6.43
C ASN A 608 -1.53 -16.76 5.42
#